data_AF-A0A8U0A9W9-F1
#
_entry.id   AF-A0A8U0A9W9-F1
#
_cell.length_a   1.000
_cell.length_b   1.000
_cell.length_c   1.000
_cell.angle_alpha   90.00
_cell.angle_beta   90.00
_cell.angle_gamma   90.00
#
_symmetry.space_group_name_H-M   'P 1'
#
loop_
_entity.id
_entity.type
_entity.pdbx_description
1 polymer ?
#
loop_
_entity_poly.entity_id
_entity_poly.type
_entity_poly.pdbx_seq_one_letter_code
_entity_poly.pdbx_strand_id
1 'polypeptide(L)'
;MREDIADQSVTDDAVYSRWKPFDDVCVDTWLVPVLPWHVRVHRVETTHELHSAEGGFALDRSGANVSSTYEHLTDDATAIARYPAGISVLEDLSGMRNSSMALQDSNVNLAYQRTIVPTLTGKLRPGETWLTTGVLATPDPQTDIPLQARPEVSIDGSAFTVTDATGDQIHQDRL
;
A
#
# COMPACT_ATOMS: atom_id res chain seq x y z
N MET A 1 2.33 12.01 2.72
CA MET A 1 3.27 12.37 3.80
C MET A 1 2.52 12.23 5.11
N ARG A 2 3.12 11.63 6.14
CA ARG A 2 2.50 11.63 7.48
C ARG A 2 2.88 12.96 8.13
N GLU A 3 1.88 13.78 8.43
CA GLU A 3 2.03 15.07 9.10
C GLU A 3 1.40 14.98 10.50
N ASP A 4 1.90 15.78 11.43
CA ASP A 4 1.40 15.86 12.81
C ASP A 4 1.22 14.49 13.50
N ILE A 5 2.33 13.77 13.68
CA ILE A 5 2.35 12.49 14.39
C ILE A 5 2.00 12.74 15.86
N ALA A 6 0.88 12.18 16.30
CA ALA A 6 0.39 12.29 17.68
C ALA A 6 0.86 11.12 18.56
N ASP A 7 1.04 9.94 17.98
CA ASP A 7 1.52 8.75 18.67
C ASP A 7 2.24 7.80 17.70
N GLN A 8 3.19 7.02 18.20
CA GLN A 8 3.91 6.01 17.43
C GLN A 8 4.48 4.92 18.33
N SER A 9 4.46 3.69 17.84
CA SER A 9 5.06 2.54 18.53
C SER A 9 5.59 1.51 17.54
N VAL A 10 6.49 0.66 18.02
CA VAL A 10 7.04 -0.46 17.27
C VAL A 10 6.96 -1.68 18.18
N THR A 11 6.35 -2.74 17.67
CA THR A 11 6.31 -4.07 18.28
C THR A 11 7.13 -5.05 17.43
N ASP A 12 7.21 -6.31 17.85
CA ASP A 12 7.91 -7.35 17.09
C ASP A 12 7.22 -7.65 15.75
N ASP A 13 5.92 -7.39 15.66
CA ASP A 13 5.03 -7.76 14.56
C ASP A 13 4.41 -6.58 13.80
N ALA A 14 4.56 -5.34 14.29
CA ALA A 14 4.01 -4.16 13.62
C ALA A 14 4.73 -2.84 13.94
N VAL A 15 4.63 -1.89 13.01
CA VAL A 15 4.89 -0.46 13.28
C VAL A 15 3.58 0.30 13.24
N TYR A 16 3.29 1.03 14.31
CA TYR A 16 2.08 1.84 14.44
C TYR A 16 2.40 3.33 14.46
N SER A 17 1.50 4.13 13.88
CA SER A 17 1.49 5.59 14.02
C SER A 17 0.08 6.16 13.93
N ARG A 18 -0.25 7.09 14.83
CA ARG A 18 -1.40 7.99 14.72
C ARG A 18 -0.95 9.36 14.24
N TRP A 19 -1.60 9.88 13.20
CA TRP A 19 -1.22 11.14 12.57
C TRP A 19 -2.43 11.86 12.01
N LYS A 20 -2.28 13.15 11.70
CA LYS A 20 -3.39 14.01 11.25
C LYS A 20 -3.00 14.75 9.97
N PRO A 21 -3.51 14.35 8.79
CA PRO A 21 -3.27 15.12 7.56
C PRO A 21 -3.93 16.52 7.62
N PHE A 22 -5.01 16.64 8.39
CA PHE A 22 -5.75 17.87 8.65
C PHE A 22 -6.27 17.86 10.10
N ASP A 23 -6.65 19.02 10.63
CA ASP A 23 -7.14 19.14 12.01
C ASP A 23 -8.37 18.26 12.32
N ASP A 24 -9.18 17.95 11.32
CA ASP A 24 -10.43 17.19 11.43
C ASP A 24 -10.36 15.79 10.81
N VAL A 25 -9.14 15.31 10.52
CA VAL A 25 -8.89 13.95 10.04
C VAL A 25 -7.87 13.26 10.94
N CYS A 26 -8.22 12.08 11.45
CA CYS A 26 -7.32 11.22 12.22
C CYS A 26 -7.04 9.96 11.42
N VAL A 27 -5.76 9.57 11.35
CA VAL A 27 -5.35 8.34 10.69
C VAL A 27 -4.49 7.52 11.64
N ASP A 28 -4.99 6.35 12.00
CA ASP A 28 -4.19 5.29 12.59
C ASP A 28 -3.59 4.46 11.45
N THR A 29 -2.32 4.10 11.54
CA THR A 29 -1.63 3.31 10.51
C THR A 29 -0.77 2.23 11.13
N TRP A 30 -0.96 0.99 10.66
CA TRP A 30 -0.14 -0.16 11.00
C TRP A 30 0.60 -0.66 9.76
N LEU A 31 1.85 -1.05 9.94
CA LEU A 31 2.68 -1.73 8.95
C LEU A 31 3.06 -3.10 9.51
N VAL A 32 2.55 -4.17 8.91
CA VAL A 32 2.73 -5.56 9.38
C VAL A 32 3.56 -6.31 8.33
N PRO A 33 4.78 -6.78 8.64
CA PRO A 33 5.56 -7.59 7.71
C PRO A 33 4.97 -9.01 7.58
N VAL A 34 4.71 -9.46 6.34
CA VAL A 34 4.21 -10.81 6.03
C VAL A 34 4.96 -11.34 4.81
N LEU A 35 6.25 -11.68 5.00
CA LEU A 35 7.18 -11.87 3.88
C LEU A 35 6.69 -12.88 2.83
N PRO A 36 6.87 -12.60 1.52
CA PRO A 36 7.58 -11.44 0.94
C PRO A 36 6.73 -10.16 0.86
N TRP A 37 5.52 -10.18 1.39
CA TRP A 37 4.63 -9.04 1.46
C TRP A 37 4.86 -8.21 2.73
N HIS A 38 4.26 -7.03 2.76
CA HIS A 38 3.82 -6.41 4.00
C HIS A 38 2.44 -5.84 3.80
N VAL A 39 1.69 -5.80 4.88
CA VAL A 39 0.35 -5.24 4.94
C VAL A 39 0.43 -3.84 5.52
N ARG A 40 -0.31 -2.92 4.91
CA ARG A 40 -0.57 -1.59 5.48
C ARG A 40 -2.04 -1.51 5.82
N VAL A 41 -2.34 -1.19 7.07
CA VAL A 41 -3.71 -0.99 7.55
C VAL A 41 -3.84 0.47 7.96
N HIS A 42 -4.90 1.13 7.50
CA HIS A 42 -5.22 2.49 7.87
C HIS A 42 -6.65 2.53 8.41
N ARG A 43 -6.85 3.09 9.60
CA ARG A 43 -8.17 3.51 10.06
C ARG A 43 -8.24 5.02 9.94
N VAL A 44 -9.17 5.49 9.12
CA VAL A 44 -9.36 6.91 8.82
C VAL A 44 -10.67 7.36 9.46
N GLU A 45 -10.60 8.35 10.33
CA GLU A 45 -11.76 9.05 10.89
C GLU A 45 -11.81 10.46 10.31
N THR A 46 -12.93 10.83 9.70
CA THR A 46 -13.13 12.14 9.09
C THR A 46 -14.57 12.63 9.23
N THR A 47 -14.78 13.95 9.20
CA THR A 47 -16.12 14.57 9.20
C THR A 47 -16.61 14.99 7.81
N HIS A 48 -15.77 14.84 6.78
CA HIS A 48 -16.07 15.26 5.41
C HIS A 48 -15.61 14.19 4.38
N GLU A 49 -16.09 14.30 3.14
CA GLU A 49 -15.67 13.39 2.06
C GLU A 49 -14.19 13.62 1.72
N LEU A 50 -13.42 12.54 1.64
CA LEU A 50 -12.00 12.57 1.28
C LEU A 50 -11.74 11.80 -0.01
N HIS A 51 -10.78 12.28 -0.79
CA HIS A 51 -10.12 11.50 -1.82
C HIS A 51 -8.82 10.93 -1.25
N SER A 52 -8.67 9.60 -1.29
CA SER A 52 -7.46 8.93 -0.86
C SER A 52 -6.59 8.53 -2.05
N ALA A 53 -5.27 8.59 -1.86
CA ALA A 53 -4.29 8.05 -2.78
C ALA A 53 -3.17 7.39 -1.97
N GLU A 54 -2.85 6.14 -2.28
CA GLU A 54 -1.74 5.40 -1.68
C GLU A 54 -0.80 4.88 -2.77
N GLY A 55 0.51 5.09 -2.58
CA GLY A 55 1.54 4.66 -3.51
C GLY A 55 2.32 3.43 -3.04
N GLY A 56 2.70 2.60 -4.00
CA GLY A 56 3.68 1.53 -3.86
C GLY A 56 5.11 2.07 -3.90
N PHE A 57 6.05 1.18 -4.22
CA PHE A 57 7.45 1.57 -4.40
C PHE A 57 7.66 2.11 -5.81
N ALA A 58 8.38 3.23 -5.90
CA ALA A 58 8.73 3.83 -7.18
C ALA A 58 9.80 2.99 -7.88
N LEU A 59 9.57 2.66 -9.16
CA LEU A 59 10.54 1.99 -10.01
C LEU A 59 11.08 2.95 -11.08
N ASP A 60 12.37 2.83 -11.38
CA ASP A 60 12.94 3.50 -12.55
C ASP A 60 12.34 2.94 -13.84
N ARG A 61 11.79 3.82 -14.67
CA ARG A 61 11.25 3.47 -15.99
C ARG A 61 12.10 3.99 -17.15
N SER A 62 13.25 4.60 -16.88
CA SER A 62 14.12 5.23 -17.89
C SER A 62 14.71 4.21 -18.87
N GLY A 63 14.87 2.96 -18.44
CA GLY A 63 15.35 1.83 -19.28
C GLY A 63 14.27 1.14 -20.12
N ALA A 64 12.99 1.47 -19.94
CA ALA A 64 11.87 0.82 -20.61
C ALA A 64 11.55 1.44 -21.99
N ASN A 65 12.56 1.50 -22.86
CA ASN A 65 12.41 2.04 -24.21
C ASN A 65 11.83 1.02 -25.21
N VAL A 66 11.66 -0.24 -24.80
CA VAL A 66 11.12 -1.34 -25.60
C VAL A 66 9.98 -2.00 -24.81
N SER A 67 8.81 -2.22 -25.42
CA SER A 67 7.65 -2.75 -24.69
C SER A 67 7.86 -4.16 -24.13
N SER A 68 8.87 -4.90 -24.59
CA SER A 68 9.20 -6.23 -24.10
C SER A 68 10.07 -6.24 -22.83
N THR A 69 10.51 -5.07 -22.34
CA THR A 69 11.42 -4.99 -21.17
C THR A 69 10.70 -4.63 -19.87
N TYR A 70 9.37 -4.47 -19.90
CA TYR A 70 8.57 -4.16 -18.73
C TYR A 70 7.17 -4.78 -18.84
N GLU A 71 6.50 -4.89 -17.70
CA GLU A 71 5.12 -5.37 -17.60
C GLU A 71 4.34 -4.44 -16.66
N HIS A 72 3.16 -4.02 -17.12
CA HIS A 72 2.13 -3.41 -16.28
C HIS A 72 0.91 -4.30 -16.29
N LEU A 73 0.47 -4.69 -15.10
CA LEU A 73 -0.83 -5.30 -14.92
C LEU A 73 -1.61 -4.43 -13.95
N THR A 74 -2.78 -3.99 -14.38
CA THR A 74 -3.74 -3.28 -13.54
C THR A 74 -5.09 -3.94 -13.73
N ASP A 75 -5.69 -4.41 -12.64
CA ASP A 75 -7.12 -4.72 -12.57
C ASP A 75 -7.80 -3.77 -11.58
N ASP A 76 -9.04 -4.06 -11.19
CA ASP A 76 -9.81 -3.18 -10.30
C ASP A 76 -9.13 -2.98 -8.93
N ALA A 77 -8.39 -3.98 -8.42
CA ALA A 77 -7.80 -3.95 -7.07
C ALA A 77 -6.26 -4.00 -7.04
N THR A 78 -5.61 -4.47 -8.10
CA THR A 78 -4.18 -4.79 -8.11
C THR A 78 -3.43 -4.01 -9.19
N ALA A 79 -2.35 -3.34 -8.79
CA ALA A 79 -1.39 -2.71 -9.70
C ALA A 79 0.00 -3.34 -9.54
N ILE A 80 0.52 -3.92 -10.63
CA ILE A 80 1.82 -4.59 -10.72
C ILE A 80 2.68 -3.87 -11.75
N ALA A 81 3.82 -3.35 -11.32
CA ALA A 81 4.86 -2.82 -12.19
C ALA A 81 6.10 -3.71 -12.10
N ARG A 82 6.57 -4.21 -13.24
CA ARG A 82 7.84 -4.93 -13.37
C ARG A 82 8.71 -4.24 -14.41
N TYR A 83 9.91 -3.88 -14.01
CA TYR A 83 10.91 -3.17 -14.80
C TYR A 83 12.29 -3.81 -14.56
N PRO A 84 13.33 -3.50 -15.37
CA PRO A 84 14.68 -4.00 -15.10
C PRO A 84 15.22 -3.61 -13.71
N ALA A 85 14.67 -2.54 -13.12
CA ALA A 85 15.01 -2.07 -11.77
C ALA A 85 14.31 -2.85 -10.63
N GLY A 86 13.38 -3.75 -10.96
CA GLY A 86 12.66 -4.58 -9.97
C GLY A 86 11.15 -4.63 -10.18
N ILE A 87 10.46 -5.01 -9.11
CA ILE A 87 9.01 -5.20 -9.04
C ILE A 87 8.43 -4.33 -7.93
N SER A 88 7.27 -3.74 -8.18
CA SER A 88 6.40 -3.14 -7.18
C SER A 88 4.97 -3.58 -7.42
N VAL A 89 4.34 -4.11 -6.38
CA VAL A 89 2.95 -4.56 -6.36
C VAL A 89 2.22 -3.80 -5.27
N LEU A 90 1.00 -3.37 -5.60
CA LEU A 90 0.07 -2.76 -4.67
C LEU A 90 -1.32 -3.37 -4.91
N GLU A 91 -1.91 -3.95 -3.86
CA GLU A 91 -3.22 -4.61 -3.92
C GLU A 91 -4.16 -4.04 -2.86
N ASP A 92 -5.36 -3.66 -3.28
CA ASP A 92 -6.42 -3.25 -2.36
C ASP A 92 -7.08 -4.48 -1.74
N LEU A 93 -6.84 -4.68 -0.44
CA LEU A 93 -7.48 -5.74 0.34
C LEU A 93 -8.81 -5.29 0.96
N SER A 94 -9.15 -4.00 0.83
CA SER A 94 -10.38 -3.44 1.40
C SER A 94 -11.57 -3.48 0.45
N GLY A 95 -11.32 -3.63 -0.86
CA GLY A 95 -12.36 -3.62 -1.91
C GLY A 95 -13.04 -2.26 -2.10
N MET A 96 -12.37 -1.16 -1.73
CA MET A 96 -12.92 0.20 -1.76
C MET A 96 -12.13 1.17 -2.65
N ARG A 97 -11.04 0.72 -3.26
CA ARG A 97 -10.13 1.54 -4.07
C ARG A 97 -9.93 0.93 -5.44
N ASN A 98 -9.56 1.80 -6.38
CA ASN A 98 -9.21 1.42 -7.75
C ASN A 98 -7.70 1.49 -7.92
N SER A 99 -7.15 0.49 -8.62
CA SER A 99 -5.73 0.45 -8.95
C SER A 99 -5.41 1.26 -10.23
N SER A 100 -4.21 1.82 -10.28
CA SER A 100 -3.71 2.57 -11.42
C SER A 100 -2.17 2.65 -11.42
N MET A 101 -1.61 3.11 -12.53
CA MET A 101 -0.18 3.42 -12.65
C MET A 101 0.04 4.92 -12.72
N ALA A 102 0.70 5.49 -11.70
CA ALA A 102 1.11 6.89 -11.74
C ALA A 102 2.45 7.01 -12.48
N LEU A 103 2.38 7.47 -13.74
CA LEU A 103 3.56 7.85 -14.50
C LEU A 103 4.05 9.21 -14.02
N GLN A 104 5.20 9.21 -13.38
CA GLN A 104 5.78 10.40 -12.82
C GLN A 104 6.64 11.13 -13.86
N ASP A 105 6.50 12.45 -13.90
CA ASP A 105 7.31 13.33 -14.75
C ASP A 105 8.77 13.39 -14.28
N SER A 106 9.63 14.04 -15.08
CA SER A 106 11.03 14.16 -14.68
C SER A 106 11.19 15.04 -13.45
N ASN A 107 12.17 14.73 -12.60
CA ASN A 107 12.55 15.49 -11.39
C ASN A 107 11.53 15.47 -10.23
N VAL A 108 10.53 14.57 -10.23
CA VAL A 108 9.64 14.37 -9.08
C VAL A 108 10.11 13.24 -8.15
N ASN A 109 11.28 12.66 -8.42
CA ASN A 109 11.93 11.65 -7.61
C ASN A 109 13.42 12.02 -7.43
N LEU A 110 13.96 11.78 -6.23
CA LEU A 110 15.35 12.10 -5.90
C LEU A 110 16.35 11.07 -6.42
N ALA A 111 15.93 9.80 -6.57
CA ALA A 111 16.80 8.69 -6.93
C ALA A 111 16.85 8.44 -8.45
N TYR A 112 15.72 8.64 -9.14
CA TYR A 112 15.58 8.31 -10.56
C TYR A 112 14.93 9.45 -11.33
N GLN A 113 15.36 9.64 -12.58
CA GLN A 113 14.85 10.73 -13.41
C GLN A 113 13.39 10.54 -13.78
N ARG A 114 12.96 9.33 -14.13
CA ARG A 114 11.58 9.01 -14.48
C ARG A 114 11.15 7.77 -13.73
N THR A 115 10.07 7.88 -12.96
CA THR A 115 9.53 6.75 -12.21
C THR A 115 8.12 6.38 -12.64
N ILE A 116 7.73 5.18 -12.24
CA ILE A 116 6.35 4.72 -12.19
C ILE A 116 6.04 4.30 -10.76
N VAL A 117 4.81 4.55 -10.32
CA VAL A 117 4.35 4.18 -8.97
C VAL A 117 2.98 3.50 -9.08
N PRO A 118 2.86 2.20 -8.75
CA PRO A 118 1.56 1.58 -8.54
C PRO A 118 0.78 2.38 -7.50
N THR A 119 -0.47 2.71 -7.78
CA THR A 119 -1.26 3.65 -6.97
C THR A 119 -2.69 3.14 -6.79
N LEU A 120 -3.16 3.14 -5.54
CA LEU A 120 -4.56 2.91 -5.18
C LEU A 120 -5.24 4.24 -4.90
N THR A 121 -6.44 4.45 -5.43
CA THR A 121 -7.24 5.66 -5.18
C THR A 121 -8.67 5.32 -4.79
N GLY A 122 -9.26 6.10 -3.90
CA GLY A 122 -10.64 5.88 -3.46
C GLY A 122 -11.31 7.14 -2.92
N LYS A 123 -12.59 6.99 -2.57
CA LYS A 123 -13.38 8.01 -1.91
C LYS A 123 -13.83 7.52 -0.55
N LEU A 124 -13.60 8.31 0.49
CA LEU A 124 -14.00 8.02 1.85
C LEU A 124 -15.16 8.94 2.23
N ARG A 125 -16.21 8.37 2.82
CA ARG A 125 -17.33 9.15 3.35
C ARG A 125 -16.99 9.64 4.77
N PRO A 126 -17.69 10.67 5.27
CA PRO A 126 -17.65 11.02 6.69
C PRO A 126 -17.90 9.80 7.58
N GLY A 127 -17.15 9.69 8.67
CA GLY A 127 -17.16 8.57 9.59
C GLY A 127 -15.81 7.88 9.68
N GLU A 128 -15.85 6.60 10.05
CA GLU A 128 -14.69 5.71 10.13
C GLU A 128 -14.61 4.84 8.86
N THR A 129 -13.41 4.66 8.32
CA THR A 129 -13.16 3.76 7.19
C THR A 129 -11.82 3.06 7.36
N TRP A 130 -11.79 1.75 7.12
CA TRP A 130 -10.58 0.93 7.14
C TRP A 130 -10.06 0.68 5.72
N LEU A 131 -8.81 1.03 5.46
CA LEU A 131 -8.12 0.74 4.20
C LEU A 131 -7.01 -0.26 4.46
N THR A 132 -7.00 -1.37 3.73
CA THR A 132 -6.05 -2.45 3.89
C THR A 132 -5.36 -2.70 2.56
N THR A 133 -4.03 -2.78 2.59
CA THR A 133 -3.20 -2.85 1.38
C THR A 133 -2.17 -3.95 1.49
N GLY A 134 -2.15 -4.85 0.52
CA GLY A 134 -1.06 -5.78 0.29
C GLY A 134 0.02 -5.10 -0.56
N VAL A 135 1.27 -5.20 -0.12
CA VAL A 135 2.40 -4.58 -0.82
C VAL A 135 3.53 -5.59 -0.97
N LEU A 136 4.13 -5.65 -2.14
CA LEU A 136 5.35 -6.42 -2.39
C LEU A 136 6.29 -5.58 -3.25
N ALA A 137 7.56 -5.54 -2.88
CA ALA A 137 8.59 -4.94 -3.72
C ALA A 137 9.88 -5.73 -3.62
N THR A 138 10.57 -5.88 -4.75
CA THR A 138 11.87 -6.55 -4.82
C THR A 138 12.72 -5.90 -5.91
N PRO A 139 14.04 -5.72 -5.70
CA PRO A 139 14.94 -5.25 -6.75
C PRO A 139 15.23 -6.33 -7.82
N ASP A 140 14.84 -7.59 -7.59
CA ASP A 140 15.02 -8.66 -8.57
C ASP A 140 13.83 -8.71 -9.55
N PRO A 141 14.03 -8.32 -10.83
CA PRO A 141 12.96 -8.30 -11.82
C PRO A 141 12.56 -9.69 -12.32
N GLN A 142 13.29 -10.74 -11.94
CA GLN A 142 12.99 -12.14 -12.30
C GLN A 142 12.17 -12.87 -11.22
N THR A 143 11.93 -12.23 -10.07
CA THR A 143 11.13 -12.83 -9.00
C THR A 143 9.69 -13.11 -9.48
N ASP A 144 9.23 -14.33 -9.23
CA ASP A 144 7.82 -14.72 -9.40
C ASP A 144 6.98 -14.01 -8.33
N ILE A 145 5.88 -13.38 -8.75
CA ILE A 145 4.98 -12.67 -7.82
C ILE A 145 3.98 -13.69 -7.26
N PRO A 146 4.01 -14.00 -5.96
CA PRO A 146 3.18 -15.04 -5.38
C PRO A 146 1.76 -14.49 -5.07
N LEU A 147 0.99 -14.10 -6.09
CA LEU A 147 -0.37 -13.55 -5.93
C LEU A 147 -1.35 -14.50 -5.21
N GLN A 148 -1.09 -15.81 -5.30
CA GLN A 148 -1.87 -16.85 -4.61
C GLN A 148 -1.49 -16.98 -3.13
N ALA A 149 -0.34 -16.44 -2.72
CA ALA A 149 0.12 -16.44 -1.34
C ALA A 149 0.17 -15.01 -0.78
N ARG A 150 -0.85 -14.22 -1.09
CA ARG A 150 -1.04 -12.89 -0.50
C ARG A 150 -1.62 -13.00 0.91
N PRO A 151 -1.29 -12.05 1.81
CA PRO A 151 -1.91 -12.00 3.13
C PRO A 151 -3.39 -11.61 3.05
N GLU A 152 -4.14 -11.97 4.08
CA GLU A 152 -5.53 -11.55 4.27
C GLU A 152 -5.66 -10.63 5.48
N VAL A 153 -6.64 -9.73 5.42
CA VAL A 153 -6.97 -8.84 6.54
C VAL A 153 -8.45 -8.93 6.81
N SER A 154 -8.81 -9.18 8.06
CA SER A 154 -10.19 -9.13 8.54
C SER A 154 -10.37 -7.97 9.51
N ILE A 155 -11.49 -7.25 9.39
CA ILE A 155 -11.89 -6.16 10.29
C ILE A 155 -13.14 -6.59 11.05
N ASP A 156 -13.12 -6.51 12.37
CA ASP A 156 -14.26 -6.77 13.25
C ASP A 156 -14.42 -5.63 14.27
N GLY A 157 -15.34 -4.71 13.98
CA GLY A 157 -15.57 -3.53 14.79
C GLY A 157 -14.31 -2.66 14.88
N SER A 158 -13.73 -2.57 16.08
CA SER A 158 -12.51 -1.79 16.36
C SER A 158 -11.23 -2.62 16.36
N ALA A 159 -11.29 -3.86 15.89
CA ALA A 159 -10.16 -4.78 15.80
C ALA A 159 -9.88 -5.19 14.36
N PHE A 160 -8.62 -5.54 14.08
CA PHE A 160 -8.24 -6.20 12.84
C PHE A 160 -7.26 -7.33 13.08
N THR A 161 -7.29 -8.31 12.19
CA THR A 161 -6.37 -9.45 12.18
C THR A 161 -5.73 -9.58 10.81
N VAL A 162 -4.41 -9.74 10.78
CA VAL A 162 -3.63 -10.05 9.58
C VAL A 162 -3.21 -11.51 9.63
N THR A 163 -3.52 -12.26 8.58
CA THR A 163 -3.06 -13.64 8.40
C THR A 163 -2.17 -13.75 7.17
N ASP A 164 -1.23 -14.68 7.20
CA ASP A 164 -0.48 -15.05 6.00
C ASP A 164 -1.31 -15.98 5.09
N ALA A 165 -0.68 -16.45 4.02
CA ALA A 165 -1.30 -17.34 3.06
C ALA A 165 -1.57 -18.76 3.57
N THR A 166 -0.95 -19.18 4.68
CA THR A 166 -1.25 -20.47 5.32
C THR A 166 -2.39 -20.36 6.33
N GLY A 167 -2.84 -19.14 6.62
CA GLY A 167 -3.90 -18.83 7.58
C GLY A 167 -3.36 -18.61 8.99
N ASP A 168 -2.03 -18.53 9.16
CA ASP A 168 -1.44 -18.25 10.46
C ASP A 168 -1.61 -16.76 10.79
N GLN A 169 -2.05 -16.47 12.02
CA GLN A 169 -2.21 -15.11 12.50
C GLN A 169 -0.84 -14.49 12.73
N ILE A 170 -0.55 -13.41 11.99
CA ILE A 170 0.70 -12.67 12.09
C ILE A 170 0.57 -11.51 13.07
N HIS A 171 -0.56 -10.80 13.02
CA HIS A 171 -0.81 -9.65 13.88
C HIS A 171 -2.29 -9.52 14.18
N GLN A 172 -2.59 -9.02 15.37
CA GLN A 172 -3.93 -8.62 15.77
C GLN A 172 -3.83 -7.38 16.64
N ASP A 173 -4.65 -6.38 16.34
CA ASP A 173 -4.75 -5.16 17.14
C ASP A 173 -6.22 -4.88 17.44
N ARG A 174 -6.45 -4.17 18.55
CA ARG A 174 -7.76 -3.72 19.00
C ARG A 174 -7.61 -2.34 19.65
N LEU A 175 -8.43 -1.41 19.17
CA LEU A 175 -8.58 -0.07 19.72
C LEU A 175 -9.51 -0.03 20.94
#